data_AF-A0A3V7P8T1-F1
#
_entry.id   AF-A0A3V7P8T1-F1
#
_cell.length_a   1.000
_cell.length_b   1.000
_cell.length_c   1.000
_cell.angle_alpha   90.00
_cell.angle_beta   90.00
_cell.angle_gamma   90.00
#
_symmetry.space_group_name_H-M   'P 1'
#
loop_
_entity.id
_entity.type
_entity.pdbx_description
1 polymer ?
#
loop_
_entity_poly.entity_id
_entity_poly.type
_entity_poly.pdbx_seq_one_letter_code
_entity_poly.pdbx_strand_id
1 'polypeptide(L)'
;MFQLKQGALAIVIGAKTPAGRRNIGKSVELFCLCQPGDEFINPVNGHVTLLPKEAPRALWLVTGDVASADGQHGFAWVRAEHLMPLSPDRQPGQVAARQSQLS
;
A
#
# COMPACT_ATOMS: atom_id res chain seq x y z
N MET A 1 14.68 5.89 6.88
CA MET A 1 13.27 6.21 7.14
C MET A 1 12.46 5.30 6.26
N PHE A 2 11.77 4.31 6.84
CA PHE A 2 11.07 3.24 6.10
C PHE A 2 10.14 3.83 5.02
N GLN A 3 10.32 3.42 3.76
CA GLN A 3 9.60 3.93 2.60
C GLN A 3 8.56 2.92 2.14
N LEU A 4 7.31 3.36 2.03
CA LEU A 4 6.23 2.58 1.42
C LEU A 4 6.51 2.46 -0.09
N LYS A 5 6.62 1.23 -0.60
CA LYS A 5 6.90 0.93 -2.01
C LYS A 5 5.89 -0.08 -2.53
N GLN A 6 5.54 0.04 -3.80
CA GLN A 6 4.72 -0.96 -4.48
C GLN A 6 5.34 -2.35 -4.36
N GLY A 7 4.51 -3.36 -4.10
CA GLY A 7 4.89 -4.75 -3.85
C GLY A 7 5.44 -5.01 -2.44
N ALA A 8 5.62 -3.99 -1.60
CA ALA A 8 6.09 -4.19 -0.23
C ALA A 8 4.95 -4.62 0.70
N LEU A 9 5.31 -5.35 1.76
CA LEU A 9 4.38 -5.67 2.85
C LEU A 9 4.34 -4.56 3.89
N ALA A 10 3.14 -4.31 4.42
CA ALA A 10 2.89 -3.38 5.50
C ALA A 10 1.83 -3.93 6.47
N ILE A 11 1.73 -3.35 7.66
CA ILE A 11 0.59 -3.51 8.57
C ILE A 11 -0.24 -2.23 8.55
N VAL A 12 -1.56 -2.39 8.52
CA VAL A 12 -2.48 -1.27 8.75
C VAL A 12 -2.49 -0.95 10.24
N ILE A 13 -2.02 0.24 10.61
CA ILE A 13 -1.91 0.69 12.01
C ILE A 13 -2.94 1.75 12.40
N GLY A 14 -3.77 2.20 11.46
CA GLY A 14 -4.80 3.21 11.73
C GLY A 14 -5.85 3.32 10.64
N ALA A 15 -6.89 4.10 10.90
CA ALA A 15 -7.93 4.41 9.92
C ALA A 15 -8.75 5.63 10.37
N LYS A 16 -9.24 6.42 9.40
CA LYS A 16 -10.15 7.54 9.67
C LYS A 16 -11.60 7.09 9.83
N THR A 17 -12.05 6.13 9.02
CA THR A 17 -13.47 5.71 8.95
C THR A 17 -13.71 4.44 9.78
N PRO A 18 -14.94 4.23 10.30
CA PRO A 18 -15.30 2.98 10.97
C PRO A 18 -15.04 1.74 10.10
N ALA A 19 -15.39 1.80 8.81
CA ALA A 19 -15.14 0.72 7.86
C ALA A 19 -13.64 0.39 7.74
N GLY A 20 -12.76 1.39 7.74
CA GLY A 20 -11.32 1.16 7.70
C GLY A 20 -10.74 0.57 8.99
N ARG A 21 -11.34 0.84 10.16
CA ARG A 21 -10.83 0.35 11.47
C ARG A 21 -10.81 -1.17 11.56
N ARG A 22 -11.68 -1.86 10.81
CA ARG A 22 -11.70 -3.33 10.76
C ARG A 22 -10.45 -3.95 10.13
N ASN A 23 -9.67 -3.15 9.39
CA ASN A 23 -8.45 -3.60 8.73
C ASN A 23 -7.21 -3.39 9.61
N ILE A 24 -7.33 -2.70 10.76
CA ILE A 24 -6.20 -2.45 11.67
C ILE A 24 -5.63 -3.78 12.18
N GLY A 25 -4.30 -3.88 12.23
CA GLY A 25 -3.55 -5.07 12.63
C GLY A 25 -3.34 -6.08 11.50
N LYS A 26 -4.00 -5.90 10.35
CA LYS A 26 -3.86 -6.82 9.22
C LYS A 26 -2.62 -6.49 8.39
N SER A 27 -1.92 -7.55 7.99
CA SER A 27 -0.82 -7.46 7.02
C SER A 27 -1.39 -7.33 5.61
N VAL A 28 -0.79 -6.47 4.81
CA VAL A 28 -1.25 -6.13 3.46
C VAL A 28 -0.07 -5.97 2.52
N GLU A 29 -0.31 -6.21 1.23
CA GLU A 29 0.61 -5.83 0.16
C GLU A 29 0.22 -4.47 -0.41
N LEU A 30 1.21 -3.62 -0.66
CA LEU A 30 1.01 -2.30 -1.25
C LEU A 30 0.93 -2.41 -2.77
N PHE A 31 -0.27 -2.36 -3.34
CA PHE A 31 -0.42 -2.51 -4.79
C PHE A 31 -0.01 -1.24 -5.54
N CYS A 32 -0.61 -0.09 -5.23
CA CYS A 32 -0.22 1.17 -5.85
C CYS A 32 -0.62 2.37 -4.98
N LEU A 33 0.12 3.47 -5.12
CA LEU A 33 -0.24 4.76 -4.55
C LEU A 33 -0.99 5.56 -5.63
N CYS A 34 -2.30 5.72 -5.45
CA CYS A 34 -3.16 6.44 -6.39
C CYS A 34 -3.29 7.90 -6.00
N GLN A 35 -3.14 8.79 -6.97
CA GLN A 35 -3.47 10.21 -6.87
C GLN A 35 -4.98 10.43 -7.12
N PRO A 36 -5.59 11.47 -6.54
CA PRO A 36 -6.96 11.85 -6.89
C PRO A 36 -7.11 12.05 -8.40
N GLY A 37 -8.08 11.37 -9.00
CA GLY A 37 -8.31 11.33 -10.45
C GLY A 37 -7.67 10.17 -11.19
N ASP A 38 -6.83 9.36 -10.54
CA ASP A 38 -6.21 8.18 -11.17
C ASP A 38 -7.24 7.08 -11.39
N GLU A 39 -7.16 6.47 -12.58
CA GLU A 39 -7.96 5.33 -13.01
C GLU A 39 -7.05 4.14 -13.32
N PHE A 40 -7.44 2.95 -12.84
CA PHE A 40 -6.68 1.71 -13.05
C PHE A 40 -7.60 0.49 -12.93
N ILE A 41 -7.11 -0.67 -13.35
CA ILE A 41 -7.82 -1.94 -13.15
C ILE A 41 -7.51 -2.48 -11.76
N ASN A 42 -8.53 -2.65 -10.92
CA ASN A 42 -8.35 -3.20 -9.59
C ASN A 42 -7.87 -4.66 -9.68
N PRO A 43 -6.73 -4.99 -9.04
CA PRO A 43 -6.09 -6.29 -9.19
C PRO A 43 -6.90 -7.45 -8.59
N VAL A 44 -7.91 -7.16 -7.77
CA VAL A 44 -8.71 -8.18 -7.07
C VAL A 44 -9.97 -8.54 -7.83
N ASN A 45 -10.69 -7.55 -8.38
CA ASN A 45 -11.99 -7.78 -9.01
C ASN A 45 -11.98 -7.51 -10.53
N GLY A 46 -10.88 -7.00 -11.10
CA GLY A 46 -10.77 -6.71 -12.53
C GLY A 46 -11.59 -5.50 -13.00
N HIS A 47 -12.24 -4.76 -12.10
CA HIS A 47 -13.05 -3.60 -12.45
C HIS A 47 -12.18 -2.36 -12.57
N VAL A 48 -12.57 -1.47 -13.49
CA VAL A 48 -12.07 -0.10 -13.55
C VAL A 48 -12.39 0.60 -12.23
N THR A 49 -11.36 1.08 -11.55
CA THR A 49 -11.45 1.79 -10.28
C THR A 49 -10.84 3.17 -10.45
N LEU A 50 -11.59 4.18 -10.01
CA LEU A 50 -11.21 5.58 -10.02
C LEU A 50 -11.06 6.06 -8.57
N LEU A 51 -9.94 6.69 -8.23
CA LEU A 51 -9.90 7.52 -7.03
C LEU A 51 -10.56 8.87 -7.37
N PRO A 52 -11.67 9.28 -6.71
CA PRO A 52 -12.36 10.52 -7.05
C PRO A 52 -11.43 11.73 -7.01
N LYS A 53 -11.61 12.69 -7.92
CA LYS A 53 -10.77 13.90 -8.01
C LYS A 53 -10.88 14.77 -6.76
N GLU A 54 -12.01 14.67 -6.07
CA GLU A 54 -12.32 15.38 -4.83
C GLU A 54 -11.68 14.72 -3.60
N ALA A 55 -11.01 13.57 -3.77
CA ALA A 55 -10.28 12.94 -2.70
C ALA A 55 -9.19 13.91 -2.20
N PRO A 56 -9.09 14.16 -0.88
CA PRO A 56 -8.23 15.22 -0.35
C PRO A 56 -6.73 14.90 -0.42
N ARG A 57 -6.37 13.65 -0.77
CA ARG A 57 -4.99 13.17 -0.83
C ARG A 57 -4.88 11.84 -1.57
N ALA A 58 -3.65 11.49 -1.93
CA ALA A 58 -3.31 10.16 -2.43
C ALA A 58 -3.62 9.06 -1.40
N LEU A 59 -4.03 7.89 -1.90
CA LEU A 59 -4.34 6.71 -1.10
C LEU A 59 -3.59 5.50 -1.67
N TRP A 60 -3.11 4.64 -0.77
CA TRP A 60 -2.66 3.31 -1.15
C TRP A 60 -3.86 2.41 -1.38
N LEU A 61 -3.90 1.79 -2.56
CA LEU A 61 -4.64 0.54 -2.69
C LEU A 61 -3.78 -0.57 -2.11
N VAL A 62 -4.33 -1.27 -1.13
CA VAL A 62 -3.66 -2.42 -0.51
C VAL A 62 -4.48 -3.67 -0.75
N THR A 63 -3.81 -4.81 -0.85
CA THR A 63 -4.42 -6.13 -1.07
C THR A 63 -4.10 -7.09 0.08
N GLY A 64 -4.93 -8.12 0.26
CA GLY A 64 -4.79 -9.13 1.31
C GLY A 64 -6.12 -9.47 1.96
N ASP A 65 -6.11 -9.99 3.19
CA ASP A 65 -7.34 -10.23 3.97
C ASP A 65 -7.91 -8.90 4.52
N VAL A 66 -8.31 -7.97 3.66
CA VAL A 66 -8.91 -6.69 4.04
C VAL A 66 -10.27 -6.52 3.39
N ALA A 67 -11.06 -5.58 3.92
CA ALA A 67 -12.33 -5.22 3.33
C ALA A 67 -12.39 -3.73 2.98
N SER A 68 -12.97 -3.43 1.83
CA SER A 68 -13.24 -2.08 1.33
C SER A 68 -14.40 -1.44 2.11
N ALA A 69 -14.65 -0.15 1.84
CA ALA A 69 -15.72 0.60 2.51
C ALA A 69 -17.12 0.08 2.17
N ASP A 70 -17.32 -0.43 0.96
CA ASP A 70 -18.55 -1.06 0.47
C ASP A 70 -18.62 -2.57 0.79
N GLY A 71 -17.64 -3.10 1.54
CA GLY A 71 -17.65 -4.47 2.03
C GLY A 71 -17.09 -5.52 1.07
N GLN A 72 -16.54 -5.12 -0.08
CA GLN A 72 -15.78 -6.05 -0.92
C GLN A 72 -14.53 -6.53 -0.19
N HIS A 73 -14.21 -7.80 -0.37
CA HIS A 73 -13.06 -8.44 0.25
C HIS A 73 -11.86 -8.45 -0.68
N GLY A 74 -10.66 -8.45 -0.13
CA GLY A 74 -9.40 -8.60 -0.86
C GLY A 74 -8.62 -7.31 -1.08
N PHE A 75 -9.27 -6.14 -0.98
CA PHE A 75 -8.62 -4.84 -1.12
C PHE A 75 -9.19 -3.78 -0.19
N ALA A 76 -8.42 -2.73 0.07
CA ALA A 76 -8.88 -1.54 0.80
C ALA A 76 -8.07 -0.30 0.42
N TRP A 77 -8.67 0.87 0.64
CA TRP A 77 -8.00 2.16 0.53
C TRP A 77 -7.43 2.58 1.88
N VAL A 78 -6.13 2.83 1.94
CA VAL A 78 -5.43 3.18 3.18
C VAL A 78 -4.55 4.39 2.96
N ARG A 79 -4.45 5.26 3.97
CA ARG A 79 -3.55 6.41 3.91
C ARG A 79 -2.13 5.98 4.25
N ALA A 80 -1.14 6.65 3.67
CA ALA A 80 0.26 6.37 3.96
C ALA A 80 0.59 6.44 5.46
N GLU A 81 0.06 7.43 6.19
CA GLU A 81 0.29 7.57 7.64
C GLU A 81 -0.32 6.44 8.50
N HIS A 82 -1.16 5.59 7.90
CA HIS A 82 -1.80 4.46 8.57
C HIS A 82 -1.17 3.12 8.18
N LEU A 83 -0.03 3.14 7.50
CA LEU A 83 0.70 1.95 7.08
C LEU A 83 2.09 1.92 7.73
N MET A 84 2.42 0.78 8.33
CA MET A 84 3.75 0.51 8.86
C MET A 84 4.44 -0.52 7.97
N PRO A 85 5.52 -0.15 7.25
CA PRO A 85 6.28 -1.09 6.44
C PRO A 85 6.83 -2.26 7.28
N LEU A 86 6.74 -3.49 6.74
CA LEU A 86 7.26 -4.69 7.39
C LEU A 86 8.69 -5.05 6.96
N SER A 87 9.22 -4.44 5.91
CA SER A 87 10.57 -4.68 5.42
C SER A 87 11.45 -3.43 5.58
N PRO A 88 12.72 -3.58 5.98
CA PRO A 88 13.67 -2.47 5.96
C PRO A 88 14.01 -2.08 4.52
N ASP A 89 14.11 -0.77 4.25
CA ASP A 89 14.38 -0.22 2.91
C ASP A 89 15.71 -0.67 2.28
N ARG A 90 16.63 -1.18 3.11
CA ARG A 90 17.97 -1.63 2.74
C ARG A 90 18.45 -2.68 3.73
N GLN A 91 18.92 -3.82 3.23
CA GLN A 91 19.88 -4.63 3.97
C GLN A 91 21.24 -3.90 3.97
N PRO A 92 21.90 -3.70 5.12
CA PRO A 92 23.29 -3.25 5.15
C PRO A 92 24.14 -4.35 4.49
N GLY A 93 24.59 -4.14 3.26
CA GLY A 93 25.42 -5.13 2.53
C GLY A 93 25.41 -5.00 1.00
N GLN A 94 24.37 -4.41 0.39
CA GLN A 94 24.28 -4.34 -1.08
C GLN A 94 25.17 -3.28 -1.75
N VAL A 95 25.91 -2.48 -0.99
CA VAL A 95 26.82 -1.45 -1.55
C VAL A 95 28.21 -2.02 -1.87
N ALA A 96 28.62 -3.15 -1.27
CA ALA A 96 30.00 -3.65 -1.37
C ALA A 96 30.26 -4.53 -2.62
N ALA A 97 29.24 -5.13 -3.24
CA ALA A 97 29.46 -6.15 -4.28
C ALA A 97 29.79 -5.59 -5.68
N ARG A 98 29.73 -4.27 -5.90
CA ARG A 98 30.06 -3.65 -7.21
C ARG A 98 31.48 -3.09 -7.31
N GLN A 99 32.25 -3.02 -6.23
CA GLN A 99 33.63 -2.50 -6.26
C GLN A 99 34.71 -3.59 -6.37
N SER A 100 34.37 -4.88 -6.24
CA SER A 100 35.36 -5.97 -6.29
C SER A 100 35.52 -6.63 -7.66
N GLN A 101 34.93 -6.09 -8.73
CA GLN A 101 35.11 -6.60 -10.10
C GLN A 101 35.99 -5.68 -10.99
N LEU A 102 36.70 -4.72 -10.39
CA LEU A 102 37.57 -3.76 -11.10
C LEU A 102 38.97 -3.63 -10.47
N SER A 103 39.54 -4.71 -9.92
CA SER A 103 40.97 -4.76 -9.57
C SER A 103 41.62 -6.03 -10.08
#